data_AF-A0AAE1QUQ5-F1
#
_entry.id   AF-A0AAE1QUQ5-F1
#
_cell.length_a   1.000
_cell.length_b   1.000
_cell.length_c   1.000
_cell.angle_alpha   90.00
_cell.angle_beta   90.00
_cell.angle_gamma   90.00
#
_symmetry.space_group_name_H-M   'P 1'
#
loop_
_entity.id
_entity.type
_entity.pdbx_description
1 polymer ?
#
loop_
_entity_poly.entity_id
_entity_poly.type
_entity_poly.pdbx_seq_one_letter_code
_entity_poly.pdbx_strand_id
1 'polypeptide(L)'
;MDISFSGVVTFICCVFAAAAAFLIRRSKSKSDGGEDSCNLNGGDMVEKVPVTVVAEKHTGASMMEQLVPEITTHALSYLDYPSLCRLSMTNSLMRKAANDDNAWKALYHKDFTLEQDSVTPINGWKAYYAATRAIMNVNADFFKIIKERSVPAMERFWINADYVKCFHASGEYFTGYNAVIGSWQLAFNWEQNVDVEIRDVKARVMTDSAWVTMKAYLNMGSGNVTNVFEFHNGRWYMVHHHCSVMLIHGGAGQQVVQG
;
A
#
# COMPACT_ATOMS: atom_id res chain seq x y z
N MET A 1 20.35 -13.64 -7.31
CA MET A 1 19.61 -14.89 -7.60
C MET A 1 18.37 -14.49 -8.39
N ASP A 2 18.47 -14.59 -9.71
CA ASP A 2 17.39 -14.21 -10.62
C ASP A 2 16.29 -15.26 -10.60
N ILE A 3 15.21 -14.96 -9.87
CA ILE A 3 13.95 -15.69 -10.01
C ILE A 3 13.34 -15.18 -11.32
N SER A 4 13.46 -16.01 -12.37
CA SER A 4 12.88 -15.75 -13.69
C SER A 4 11.44 -15.24 -13.58
N PHE A 5 11.22 -14.01 -14.05
CA PHE A 5 9.93 -13.31 -14.14
C PHE A 5 8.87 -14.15 -14.89
N SER A 6 9.31 -15.07 -15.76
CA SER A 6 8.45 -16.02 -16.47
C SER A 6 7.88 -17.12 -15.58
N GLY A 7 8.61 -17.57 -14.55
CA GLY A 7 8.20 -18.67 -13.68
C GLY A 7 7.09 -18.26 -12.71
N VAL A 8 7.18 -17.04 -12.16
CA VAL A 8 6.19 -16.51 -11.21
C VAL A 8 4.86 -16.20 -11.91
N VAL A 9 4.89 -15.62 -13.11
CA VAL A 9 3.68 -15.37 -13.91
C VAL A 9 3.00 -16.69 -14.31
N THR A 10 3.77 -17.70 -14.70
CA THR A 10 3.21 -19.02 -15.06
C THR A 10 2.61 -19.73 -13.84
N PHE A 11 3.27 -19.68 -12.68
CA PHE A 11 2.76 -20.28 -11.45
C PHE A 11 1.48 -19.59 -10.95
N ILE A 12 1.44 -18.26 -11.00
CA ILE A 12 0.26 -17.46 -10.62
C ILE A 12 -0.90 -17.71 -11.60
N CYS A 13 -0.65 -17.78 -12.91
CA CYS A 13 -1.67 -18.15 -13.89
C CYS A 13 -2.23 -19.56 -13.66
N CYS A 14 -1.40 -20.54 -13.25
CA CYS A 14 -1.86 -21.89 -12.92
C CYS A 14 -2.73 -21.92 -11.65
N VAL A 15 -2.40 -21.15 -10.61
CA VAL A 15 -3.20 -21.05 -9.38
C VAL A 15 -4.56 -20.39 -9.67
N PHE A 16 -4.60 -19.33 -10.48
CA PHE A 16 -5.86 -18.70 -10.88
C PHE A 16 -6.67 -19.55 -11.86
N ALA A 17 -6.02 -20.31 -12.75
CA ALA A 17 -6.69 -21.28 -13.61
C ALA A 17 -7.32 -22.43 -12.81
N ALA A 18 -6.65 -22.92 -11.76
CA ALA A 18 -7.20 -23.93 -10.86
C ALA A 18 -8.39 -23.40 -10.05
N ALA A 19 -8.32 -22.18 -9.53
CA ALA A 19 -9.42 -21.52 -8.83
C ALA A 19 -10.62 -21.26 -9.77
N ALA A 20 -10.37 -20.82 -11.01
CA ALA A 20 -11.40 -20.61 -12.01
C ALA A 20 -12.04 -21.93 -12.47
N ALA A 21 -11.26 -22.98 -12.71
CA ALA A 21 -11.76 -24.31 -13.08
C ALA A 21 -12.64 -24.91 -11.97
N PHE A 22 -12.30 -24.69 -10.70
CA PHE A 22 -13.10 -25.13 -9.55
C PHE A 22 -14.45 -24.40 -9.47
N LEU A 23 -14.46 -23.08 -9.69
CA LEU A 23 -15.69 -22.28 -9.74
C LEU A 23 -16.61 -22.68 -10.90
N ILE A 24 -16.04 -23.01 -12.07
CA ILE A 24 -16.80 -23.51 -13.23
C ILE A 24 -17.43 -24.88 -12.94
N ARG A 25 -16.70 -25.78 -12.28
CA ARG A 25 -17.20 -27.12 -11.92
C ARG A 25 -18.40 -27.06 -10.96
N ARG A 26 -18.40 -26.08 -10.05
CA ARG A 26 -19.49 -25.84 -9.08
C ARG A 26 -20.73 -25.17 -9.71
N SER A 27 -20.54 -24.39 -10.79
CA SER A 27 -21.66 -23.86 -11.58
C SER A 27 -22.40 -24.97 -12.34
N LYS A 28 -21.68 -26.00 -12.81
CA LYS A 28 -22.24 -27.12 -13.56
C LYS A 28 -22.98 -28.12 -12.67
N SER A 29 -22.55 -28.29 -11.41
CA SER A 29 -23.23 -29.16 -10.45
C SER A 29 -24.54 -28.58 -9.89
N LYS A 30 -24.78 -27.27 -10.06
CA LYS A 30 -25.99 -26.60 -9.58
C LYS A 30 -27.15 -26.60 -10.59
N SER A 31 -26.90 -26.98 -11.84
CA SER A 31 -27.91 -26.95 -12.92
C SER A 31 -28.56 -28.30 -13.22
N ASP A 32 -28.20 -29.38 -12.51
CA ASP A 32 -28.53 -30.76 -12.91
C ASP A 32 -29.33 -31.54 -11.85
N GLY A 33 -30.18 -30.86 -11.08
CA GLY A 33 -30.95 -31.50 -10.02
C GLY A 33 -32.32 -30.86 -9.80
N GLY A 34 -33.27 -31.17 -10.68
CA GLY A 34 -34.68 -30.88 -10.47
C GLY A 34 -35.56 -31.81 -11.28
N GLU A 35 -36.13 -32.83 -10.64
CA GLU A 35 -37.47 -33.37 -10.94
C GLU A 35 -37.92 -34.37 -9.84
N ASP A 36 -39.02 -34.01 -9.19
CA ASP A 36 -40.16 -34.78 -8.66
C ASP A 36 -40.01 -36.22 -8.15
N SER A 37 -40.47 -36.46 -6.91
CA SER A 37 -41.72 -37.21 -6.68
C SER A 37 -42.15 -37.26 -5.21
N CYS A 38 -43.47 -37.29 -5.04
CA CYS A 38 -44.26 -37.41 -3.83
C CYS A 38 -44.33 -38.88 -3.37
N ASN A 39 -44.33 -39.17 -2.05
CA ASN A 39 -45.27 -40.12 -1.45
C ASN A 39 -45.23 -40.20 0.09
N LEU A 40 -46.31 -40.79 0.60
CA LEU A 40 -46.98 -40.63 1.89
C LEU A 40 -46.56 -41.59 3.02
N ASN A 41 -46.96 -41.18 4.24
CA ASN A 41 -47.45 -41.94 5.42
C ASN A 41 -46.48 -42.63 6.41
N GLY A 42 -46.78 -42.38 7.70
CA GLY A 42 -46.61 -43.33 8.82
C GLY A 42 -46.18 -42.66 10.14
N GLY A 43 -46.98 -42.77 11.20
CA GLY A 43 -46.84 -42.09 12.51
C GLY A 43 -45.57 -42.45 13.31
N ASP A 44 -45.25 -41.77 14.42
CA ASP A 44 -45.89 -41.91 15.73
C ASP A 44 -45.33 -40.82 16.68
N MET A 45 -46.10 -40.47 17.72
CA MET A 45 -45.75 -39.44 18.71
C MET A 45 -44.87 -40.01 19.82
N VAL A 46 -43.69 -39.40 20.08
CA VAL A 46 -43.11 -39.37 21.43
C VAL A 46 -42.46 -38.00 21.69
N GLU A 47 -43.02 -37.33 22.67
CA GLU A 47 -42.63 -36.04 23.24
C GLU A 47 -41.24 -36.13 23.92
N LYS A 48 -40.29 -35.29 23.51
CA LYS A 48 -39.09 -34.97 24.29
C LYS A 48 -38.74 -33.48 24.18
N VAL A 49 -38.74 -32.86 25.37
CA VAL A 49 -38.37 -31.50 25.79
C VAL A 49 -37.24 -30.86 24.97
N PRO A 50 -37.32 -29.56 24.61
CA PRO A 50 -36.27 -28.90 23.86
C PRO A 50 -35.12 -28.49 24.78
N VAL A 51 -33.95 -29.07 24.55
CA VAL A 51 -32.69 -28.46 24.99
C VAL A 51 -32.29 -27.49 23.88
N THR A 52 -32.44 -26.19 24.14
CA THR A 52 -31.91 -25.14 23.28
C THR A 52 -30.39 -25.17 23.34
N VAL A 53 -29.78 -25.91 22.41
CA VAL A 53 -28.37 -25.72 22.07
C VAL A 53 -28.31 -24.47 21.21
N VAL A 54 -27.63 -23.44 21.72
CA VAL A 54 -27.28 -22.24 20.94
C VAL A 54 -26.41 -22.71 19.79
N ALA A 55 -27.02 -22.82 18.60
CA ALA A 55 -26.30 -23.07 17.38
C ALA A 55 -25.47 -21.81 17.07
N GLU A 56 -24.18 -21.86 17.41
CA GLU A 56 -23.20 -20.99 16.78
C GLU A 56 -23.37 -21.16 15.28
N LYS A 57 -23.80 -20.07 14.63
CA LYS A 57 -23.90 -19.98 13.18
C LYS A 57 -22.48 -19.91 12.64
N HIS A 58 -21.78 -21.05 12.67
CA HIS A 58 -20.59 -21.28 11.86
C HIS A 58 -21.03 -21.05 10.42
N THR A 59 -20.64 -19.91 9.87
CA THR A 59 -20.69 -19.65 8.44
C THR A 59 -20.00 -20.82 7.77
N GLY A 60 -20.75 -21.69 7.11
CA GLY A 60 -20.29 -22.92 6.46
C GLY A 60 -19.44 -22.64 5.23
N ALA A 61 -18.44 -21.77 5.38
CA ALA A 61 -17.42 -21.51 4.39
C ALA A 61 -16.42 -22.66 4.46
N SER A 62 -16.14 -23.29 3.31
CA SER A 62 -15.06 -24.28 3.20
C SER A 62 -13.73 -23.64 3.63
N MET A 63 -12.78 -24.40 4.19
CA MET A 63 -11.42 -23.88 4.47
C MET A 63 -10.81 -23.18 3.23
N MET A 64 -11.18 -23.63 2.03
CA MET A 64 -10.78 -22.97 0.79
C MET A 64 -11.43 -21.58 0.62
N GLU A 65 -12.70 -21.41 0.96
CA GLU A 65 -13.41 -20.12 0.90
C GLU A 65 -12.88 -19.12 1.93
N GLN A 66 -12.33 -19.59 3.05
CA GLN A 66 -11.66 -18.76 4.05
C GLN A 66 -10.28 -18.28 3.58
N LEU A 67 -9.55 -19.09 2.81
CA LEU A 67 -8.20 -18.76 2.30
C LEU A 67 -8.21 -17.88 1.04
N VAL A 68 -9.27 -17.95 0.22
CA VAL A 68 -9.37 -17.22 -1.05
C VAL A 68 -9.18 -15.70 -0.91
N PRO A 69 -9.77 -14.99 0.08
CA PRO A 69 -9.55 -13.56 0.27
C PRO A 69 -8.08 -13.21 0.55
N GLU A 70 -7.40 -14.01 1.37
CA GLU A 70 -5.99 -13.80 1.72
C GLU A 70 -5.07 -14.06 0.52
N ILE A 71 -5.32 -15.14 -0.24
CA ILE A 71 -4.60 -15.47 -1.47
C ILE A 71 -4.80 -14.37 -2.52
N THR A 72 -6.03 -13.87 -2.66
CA THR A 72 -6.37 -12.79 -3.59
C THR A 72 -5.64 -11.51 -3.20
N THR A 73 -5.70 -11.13 -1.93
CA THR A 73 -5.02 -9.95 -1.39
C THR A 73 -3.51 -10.04 -1.57
N HIS A 74 -2.93 -11.21 -1.29
CA HIS A 74 -1.51 -11.48 -1.49
C HIS A 74 -1.10 -11.40 -2.96
N ALA A 75 -1.88 -11.97 -3.87
CA ALA A 75 -1.59 -11.87 -5.29
C ALA A 75 -1.67 -10.42 -5.81
N LEU A 76 -2.66 -9.65 -5.35
CA LEU A 76 -2.85 -8.25 -5.74
C LEU A 76 -1.70 -7.34 -5.29
N SER A 77 -1.07 -7.60 -4.13
CA SER A 77 0.02 -6.76 -3.61
C SER A 77 1.29 -6.81 -4.48
N TYR A 78 1.52 -7.91 -5.20
CA TYR A 78 2.68 -8.06 -6.09
C TYR A 78 2.46 -7.52 -7.49
N LEU A 79 1.21 -7.33 -7.92
CA LEU A 79 0.94 -6.89 -9.29
C LEU A 79 1.24 -5.39 -9.43
N ASP A 80 2.01 -5.05 -10.46
CA ASP A 80 2.10 -3.67 -10.93
C ASP A 80 0.78 -3.22 -11.59
N TYR A 81 0.60 -1.91 -11.75
CA TYR A 81 -0.62 -1.37 -12.35
C TYR A 81 -0.91 -1.96 -13.75
N PRO A 82 0.07 -2.06 -14.68
CA PRO A 82 -0.14 -2.72 -15.97
C PRO A 82 -0.61 -4.19 -15.86
N SER A 83 -0.07 -4.96 -14.92
CA SER A 83 -0.46 -6.36 -14.72
C SER A 83 -1.85 -6.49 -14.10
N LEU A 84 -2.24 -5.57 -13.21
CA LEU A 84 -3.62 -5.47 -12.72
C LEU A 84 -4.61 -5.13 -13.85
N CYS A 85 -4.24 -4.21 -14.74
CA CYS A 85 -5.04 -3.91 -15.93
C CYS A 85 -5.21 -5.15 -16.80
N ARG A 86 -4.12 -5.86 -17.11
CA ARG A 86 -4.17 -7.11 -17.87
C ARG A 86 -5.05 -8.16 -17.20
N LEU A 87 -4.86 -8.39 -15.89
CA LEU A 87 -5.68 -9.32 -15.11
C LEU A 87 -7.17 -8.98 -15.24
N SER A 88 -7.53 -7.69 -15.09
CA SER A 88 -8.92 -7.24 -15.18
C SER A 88 -9.57 -7.43 -16.55
N MET A 89 -8.75 -7.60 -17.61
CA MET A 89 -9.23 -7.81 -18.98
C MET A 89 -9.36 -9.29 -19.37
N THR A 90 -8.86 -10.23 -18.55
CA THR A 90 -8.82 -11.66 -18.91
C THR A 90 -10.21 -12.33 -18.97
N ASN A 91 -11.08 -12.08 -17.99
CA ASN A 91 -12.47 -12.52 -17.96
C ASN A 91 -13.30 -11.72 -16.93
N SER A 92 -14.61 -11.94 -16.88
CA SER A 92 -15.51 -11.21 -15.97
C SER A 92 -15.24 -11.44 -14.48
N LEU A 93 -14.84 -12.66 -14.09
CA LEU A 93 -14.51 -12.99 -12.70
C LEU A 93 -13.22 -12.29 -12.27
N MET A 94 -12.18 -12.30 -13.10
CA MET A 94 -10.92 -11.60 -12.85
C MET A 94 -11.11 -10.08 -12.86
N ARG A 95 -11.99 -9.56 -13.71
CA ARG A 95 -12.39 -8.14 -13.67
C ARG A 95 -13.02 -7.78 -12.33
N LYS A 96 -13.91 -8.63 -11.80
CA LYS A 96 -14.56 -8.41 -10.51
C LYS A 96 -13.53 -8.46 -9.38
N ALA A 97 -12.68 -9.47 -9.34
CA ALA A 97 -11.64 -9.62 -8.32
C ALA A 97 -10.63 -8.45 -8.36
N ALA A 98 -10.16 -8.06 -9.54
CA ALA A 98 -9.19 -6.97 -9.70
C ALA A 98 -9.76 -5.59 -9.34
N ASN A 99 -11.07 -5.42 -9.29
CA ASN A 99 -11.76 -4.16 -8.98
C ASN A 99 -12.62 -4.26 -7.71
N ASP A 100 -12.39 -5.27 -6.87
CA ASP A 100 -13.07 -5.38 -5.57
C ASP A 100 -12.50 -4.36 -4.59
N ASP A 101 -13.25 -3.29 -4.37
CA ASP A 101 -12.83 -2.15 -3.56
C ASP A 101 -12.60 -2.52 -2.09
N ASN A 102 -13.33 -3.49 -1.56
CA ASN A 102 -13.13 -3.97 -0.18
C ASN A 102 -11.80 -4.71 -0.05
N ALA A 103 -11.42 -5.47 -1.07
CA ALA A 103 -10.12 -6.15 -1.11
C ALA A 103 -8.97 -5.12 -1.14
N TRP A 104 -9.10 -4.05 -1.93
CA TRP A 104 -8.12 -2.96 -1.96
C TRP A 104 -8.05 -2.18 -0.65
N LYS A 105 -9.19 -1.94 0.01
CA LYS A 105 -9.25 -1.35 1.33
C LYS A 105 -8.51 -2.20 2.36
N ALA A 106 -8.82 -3.51 2.40
CA ALA A 106 -8.15 -4.44 3.31
C ALA A 106 -6.64 -4.51 3.06
N LEU A 107 -6.23 -4.53 1.78
CA LEU A 107 -4.82 -4.50 1.41
C LEU A 107 -4.13 -3.20 1.84
N TYR A 108 -4.80 -2.06 1.66
CA TYR A 108 -4.29 -0.76 2.11
C TYR A 108 -4.00 -0.75 3.61
N HIS A 109 -4.96 -1.19 4.44
CA HIS A 109 -4.77 -1.23 5.90
C HIS A 109 -3.74 -2.26 6.35
N LYS A 110 -3.47 -3.28 5.53
CA LYS A 110 -2.40 -4.26 5.78
C LYS A 110 -1.02 -3.68 5.49
N ASP A 111 -0.87 -2.97 4.38
CA ASP A 111 0.43 -2.50 3.89
C ASP A 111 0.81 -1.11 4.44
N PHE A 112 -0.17 -0.30 4.83
CA PHE A 112 0.00 1.08 5.29
C PHE A 112 -0.65 1.34 6.65
N THR A 113 -0.23 2.41 7.32
CA THR A 113 -0.66 2.74 8.68
C THR A 113 -2.15 3.04 8.81
N LEU A 114 -2.74 2.76 9.98
CA LEU A 114 -4.13 3.03 10.35
C LEU A 114 -4.47 4.52 10.59
N GLU A 115 -3.64 5.45 10.13
CA GLU A 115 -4.01 6.86 10.21
C GLU A 115 -5.20 7.12 9.28
N GLN A 116 -6.33 7.48 9.89
CA GLN A 116 -7.61 7.83 9.26
C GLN A 116 -8.36 6.68 8.55
N ASP A 117 -8.92 5.75 9.32
CA ASP A 117 -9.88 4.74 8.84
C ASP A 117 -11.18 5.32 8.24
N SER A 118 -11.40 6.64 8.39
CA SER A 118 -12.56 7.37 7.88
C SER A 118 -12.39 7.89 6.44
N VAL A 119 -11.23 7.69 5.80
CA VAL A 119 -11.01 8.13 4.41
C VAL A 119 -11.94 7.40 3.45
N THR A 120 -12.54 8.16 2.55
CA THR A 120 -13.32 7.66 1.42
C THR A 120 -12.67 8.15 0.13
N PRO A 121 -11.82 7.33 -0.52
CA PRO A 121 -11.11 7.79 -1.70
C PRO A 121 -12.06 8.08 -2.87
N ILE A 122 -11.93 9.28 -3.46
CA ILE A 122 -12.81 9.77 -4.56
C ILE A 122 -12.82 8.79 -5.75
N ASN A 123 -11.68 8.16 -6.05
CA ASN A 123 -11.51 7.23 -7.17
C ASN A 123 -11.46 5.75 -6.74
N GLY A 124 -11.95 5.43 -5.53
CA GLY A 124 -11.90 4.09 -4.96
C GLY A 124 -10.56 3.70 -4.35
N TRP A 125 -10.58 2.64 -3.54
CA TRP A 125 -9.42 2.13 -2.79
C TRP A 125 -8.32 1.58 -3.70
N LYS A 126 -8.68 1.04 -4.87
CA LYS A 126 -7.68 0.59 -5.86
C LYS A 126 -6.77 1.72 -6.32
N ALA A 127 -7.35 2.84 -6.72
CA ALA A 127 -6.60 4.00 -7.18
C ALA A 127 -5.80 4.62 -6.04
N TYR A 128 -6.40 4.70 -4.84
CA TYR A 128 -5.74 5.21 -3.64
C TYR A 128 -4.52 4.35 -3.25
N TYR A 129 -4.66 3.03 -3.19
CA TYR A 129 -3.57 2.10 -2.93
C TYR A 129 -2.43 2.27 -3.94
N ALA A 130 -2.75 2.33 -5.24
CA ALA A 130 -1.76 2.51 -6.28
C ALA A 130 -1.01 3.84 -6.14
N ALA A 131 -1.72 4.94 -5.84
CA ALA A 131 -1.12 6.25 -5.66
C ALA A 131 -0.24 6.32 -4.39
N THR A 132 -0.70 5.73 -3.28
CA THR A 132 0.11 5.63 -2.05
C THR A 132 1.37 4.82 -2.28
N ARG A 133 1.27 3.67 -2.96
CA ARG A 133 2.45 2.86 -3.31
C ARG A 133 3.42 3.64 -4.21
N ALA A 134 2.91 4.40 -5.17
CA ALA A 134 3.74 5.24 -6.04
C ALA A 134 4.47 6.33 -5.24
N ILE A 135 3.80 7.01 -4.31
CA ILE A 135 4.41 8.02 -3.44
C ILE A 135 5.48 7.42 -2.53
N MET A 136 5.24 6.24 -1.96
CA MET A 136 6.24 5.54 -1.14
C MET A 136 7.49 5.18 -1.94
N ASN A 137 7.33 4.74 -3.19
CA ASN A 137 8.45 4.46 -4.09
C ASN A 137 9.21 5.75 -4.46
N VAL A 138 8.50 6.82 -4.82
CA VAL A 138 9.11 8.13 -5.14
C VAL A 138 9.89 8.67 -3.94
N ASN A 139 9.35 8.53 -2.72
CA ASN A 139 10.06 8.91 -1.51
C ASN A 139 11.31 8.05 -1.28
N ALA A 140 11.28 6.75 -1.55
CA ALA A 140 12.47 5.90 -1.48
C ALA A 140 13.53 6.31 -2.52
N ASP A 141 13.11 6.68 -3.73
CA ASP A 141 14.00 7.18 -4.79
C ASP A 141 14.71 8.47 -4.38
N PHE A 142 14.07 9.36 -3.62
CA PHE A 142 14.73 10.55 -3.06
C PHE A 142 15.96 10.20 -2.22
N PHE A 143 15.81 9.27 -1.27
CA PHE A 143 16.93 8.83 -0.42
C PHE A 143 17.98 8.04 -1.20
N LYS A 144 17.57 7.32 -2.25
CA LYS A 144 18.50 6.69 -3.20
C LYS A 144 19.34 7.75 -3.93
N ILE A 145 18.73 8.82 -4.42
CA ILE A 145 19.44 9.93 -5.07
C ILE A 145 20.43 10.59 -4.12
N ILE A 146 20.05 10.79 -2.85
CA ILE A 146 20.95 11.31 -1.80
C ILE A 146 22.14 10.38 -1.61
N LYS A 147 21.89 9.07 -1.47
CA LYS A 147 22.95 8.06 -1.31
C LYS A 147 23.91 8.01 -2.50
N GLU A 148 23.39 8.16 -3.72
CA GLU A 148 24.16 8.19 -4.96
C GLU A 148 24.81 9.55 -5.25
N ARG A 149 24.43 10.60 -4.51
CA ARG A 149 24.91 11.99 -4.69
C ARG A 149 24.75 12.52 -6.11
N SER A 150 23.68 12.11 -6.78
CA SER A 150 23.46 12.45 -8.19
C SER A 150 22.74 13.78 -8.33
N VAL A 151 23.49 14.87 -8.52
CA VAL A 151 22.93 16.20 -8.82
C VAL A 151 21.97 16.16 -10.03
N PRO A 152 22.31 15.51 -11.16
CA PRO A 152 21.39 15.45 -12.30
C PRO A 152 20.08 14.70 -11.99
N ALA A 153 20.11 13.69 -11.13
CA ALA A 153 18.89 13.00 -10.71
C ALA A 153 18.06 13.88 -9.77
N MET A 154 18.70 14.61 -8.85
CA MET A 154 18.05 15.56 -7.95
C MET A 154 17.37 16.70 -8.74
N GLU A 155 18.04 17.24 -9.76
CA GLU A 155 17.47 18.24 -10.69
C GLU A 155 16.16 17.76 -11.32
N ARG A 156 16.13 16.51 -11.78
CA ARG A 156 14.92 15.92 -12.39
C ARG A 156 13.86 15.55 -11.37
N PHE A 157 14.20 15.51 -10.08
CA PHE A 157 13.32 15.06 -9.00
C PHE A 157 12.45 16.19 -8.45
N TRP A 158 13.02 17.40 -8.38
CA TRP A 158 12.30 18.61 -7.99
C TRP A 158 11.53 19.21 -9.17
N ILE A 159 10.37 19.82 -8.87
CA ILE A 159 9.69 20.64 -9.87
C ILE A 159 10.48 21.93 -10.12
N ASN A 160 10.61 22.34 -11.38
CA ASN A 160 11.26 23.60 -11.72
C ASN A 160 10.28 24.78 -11.53
N ALA A 161 10.18 25.28 -10.30
CA ALA A 161 9.33 26.40 -9.93
C ALA A 161 9.98 27.30 -8.86
N ASP A 162 9.48 28.52 -8.72
CA ASP A 162 9.94 29.52 -7.74
C ASP A 162 9.43 29.24 -6.31
N TYR A 163 8.32 28.51 -6.18
CA TYR A 163 7.68 28.26 -4.90
C TYR A 163 8.26 27.07 -4.12
N VAL A 164 9.14 26.25 -4.72
CA VAL A 164 9.74 25.11 -4.01
C VAL A 164 10.54 25.56 -2.78
N LYS A 165 10.56 24.72 -1.74
CA LYS A 165 11.23 25.01 -0.47
C LYS A 165 12.04 23.81 0.01
N CYS A 166 13.25 24.04 0.48
CA CYS A 166 14.09 23.01 1.09
C CYS A 166 14.61 23.51 2.44
N PHE A 167 14.43 22.72 3.49
CA PHE A 167 15.01 22.94 4.81
C PHE A 167 15.94 21.77 5.11
N HIS A 168 17.24 22.03 5.14
CA HIS A 168 18.25 21.02 5.46
C HIS A 168 18.34 20.82 6.96
N ALA A 169 18.86 19.66 7.36
CA ALA A 169 19.11 19.35 8.76
C ALA A 169 20.06 20.36 9.45
N SER A 170 20.89 21.08 8.67
CA SER A 170 21.73 22.17 9.18
C SER A 170 20.96 23.35 9.76
N GLY A 171 19.64 23.45 9.48
CA GLY A 171 18.79 24.57 9.86
C GLY A 171 18.70 25.66 8.77
N GLU A 172 19.44 25.52 7.68
CA GLU A 172 19.35 26.41 6.51
C GLU A 172 18.08 26.14 5.70
N TYR A 173 17.52 27.20 5.12
CA TYR A 173 16.37 27.09 4.23
C TYR A 173 16.62 27.77 2.88
N PHE A 174 16.06 27.19 1.83
CA PHE A 174 16.24 27.60 0.44
C PHE A 174 14.88 27.71 -0.25
N THR A 175 14.73 28.75 -1.08
CA THR A 175 13.49 29.01 -1.85
C THR A 175 13.78 29.16 -3.33
N GLY A 176 12.95 28.52 -4.15
CA GLY A 176 13.08 28.49 -5.60
C GLY A 176 14.07 27.45 -6.11
N TYR A 177 13.78 26.91 -7.30
CA TYR A 177 14.47 25.74 -7.86
C TYR A 177 15.99 25.86 -7.86
N ASN A 178 16.54 26.96 -8.38
CA ASN A 178 18.00 27.13 -8.49
C ASN A 178 18.70 27.12 -7.11
N ALA A 179 18.10 27.77 -6.11
CA ALA A 179 18.66 27.78 -4.76
C ALA A 179 18.58 26.40 -4.10
N VAL A 180 17.47 25.68 -4.31
CA VAL A 180 17.30 24.31 -3.80
C VAL A 180 18.31 23.36 -4.44
N ILE A 181 18.45 23.35 -5.77
CA ILE A 181 19.43 22.48 -6.45
C ILE A 181 20.87 22.86 -6.06
N GLY A 182 21.18 24.15 -5.98
CA GLY A 182 22.49 24.62 -5.51
C GLY A 182 22.83 24.13 -4.09
N SER A 183 21.83 24.10 -3.20
CA SER A 183 22.02 23.57 -1.83
C SER A 183 22.34 22.06 -1.83
N TRP A 184 21.69 21.27 -2.68
CA TRP A 184 21.98 19.84 -2.81
C TRP A 184 23.35 19.57 -3.41
N GLN A 185 23.75 20.35 -4.42
CA GLN A 185 25.10 20.28 -4.98
C GLN A 185 26.16 20.54 -3.91
N LEU A 186 25.94 21.53 -3.04
CA LEU A 186 26.84 21.82 -1.93
C LEU A 186 26.88 20.67 -0.91
N ALA A 187 25.71 20.17 -0.49
CA ALA A 187 25.60 19.05 0.44
C ALA A 187 26.33 17.79 -0.08
N PHE A 188 26.16 17.45 -1.36
CA PHE A 188 26.81 16.30 -1.98
C PHE A 188 28.33 16.40 -2.10
N ASN A 189 28.87 17.63 -2.10
CA ASN A 189 30.31 17.87 -2.15
C ASN A 189 30.99 17.77 -0.77
N TRP A 190 30.28 18.09 0.32
CA TRP A 190 30.85 18.12 1.67
C TRP A 190 30.68 16.82 2.45
N GLU A 191 29.56 16.12 2.29
CA GLU A 191 29.27 14.98 3.15
C GLU A 191 29.89 13.67 2.64
N GLN A 192 30.86 13.14 3.38
CA GLN A 192 31.42 11.81 3.15
C GLN A 192 30.53 10.74 3.82
N ASN A 193 29.86 9.95 2.99
CA ASN A 193 29.13 8.72 3.32
C ASN A 193 28.09 8.88 4.44
N VAL A 194 27.03 9.65 4.16
CA VAL A 194 25.82 9.62 4.99
C VAL A 194 25.06 8.33 4.74
N ASP A 195 25.02 7.46 5.75
CA ASP A 195 24.05 6.38 5.79
C ASP A 195 22.78 6.95 6.43
N VAL A 196 21.70 7.00 5.65
CA VAL A 196 20.40 7.48 6.10
C VAL A 196 19.50 6.29 6.27
N GLU A 197 19.11 5.99 7.51
CA GLU A 197 18.05 5.04 7.79
C GLU A 197 16.74 5.79 8.00
N ILE A 198 15.70 5.46 7.21
CA ILE A 198 14.36 6.03 7.39
C ILE A 198 13.45 5.03 8.09
N ARG A 199 12.66 5.51 9.06
CA ARG A 199 11.66 4.74 9.79
C ARG A 199 10.36 5.50 9.93
N ASP A 200 9.31 4.81 10.37
CA ASP A 200 7.99 5.38 10.62
C ASP A 200 7.43 6.16 9.42
N VAL A 201 7.67 5.65 8.20
CA VAL A 201 7.27 6.32 6.96
C VAL A 201 5.75 6.25 6.80
N LYS A 202 5.12 7.42 6.71
CA LYS A 202 3.67 7.58 6.59
C LYS A 202 3.37 8.51 5.44
N ALA A 203 2.48 8.09 4.54
CA ALA A 203 2.09 8.86 3.37
C ALA A 203 0.62 9.25 3.44
N ARG A 204 0.34 10.48 3.01
CA ARG A 204 -1.01 10.95 2.71
C ARG A 204 -1.06 11.40 1.26
N VAL A 205 -2.05 10.89 0.54
CA VAL A 205 -2.24 11.19 -0.88
C VAL A 205 -3.58 11.90 -1.08
N MET A 206 -3.56 12.95 -1.88
CA MET A 206 -4.71 13.61 -2.48
C MET A 206 -4.64 13.45 -4.00
N THR A 207 -5.56 14.08 -4.73
CA THR A 207 -5.67 13.91 -6.19
C THR A 207 -4.38 14.25 -6.94
N ASP A 208 -3.76 15.37 -6.59
CA ASP A 208 -2.62 15.97 -7.30
C ASP A 208 -1.45 16.33 -6.36
N SER A 209 -1.58 16.01 -5.09
CA SER A 209 -0.63 16.37 -4.04
C SER A 209 -0.51 15.25 -3.03
N ALA A 210 0.65 15.12 -2.42
CA ALA A 210 0.90 14.13 -1.37
C ALA A 210 1.96 14.63 -0.42
N TRP A 211 1.95 14.14 0.82
CA TRP A 211 3.06 14.33 1.74
C TRP A 211 3.44 13.03 2.44
N VAL A 212 4.72 12.92 2.76
CA VAL A 212 5.31 11.80 3.46
C VAL A 212 6.04 12.33 4.69
N THR A 213 5.67 11.82 5.86
CA THR A 213 6.37 12.09 7.12
C THR A 213 7.14 10.84 7.54
N MET A 214 8.34 11.03 8.07
CA MET A 214 9.20 9.93 8.54
C MET A 214 10.20 10.43 9.56
N LYS A 215 10.87 9.50 10.23
CA LYS A 215 12.10 9.77 10.99
C LYS A 215 13.31 9.35 10.16
N ALA A 216 14.27 10.25 10.02
CA ALA A 216 15.57 9.94 9.45
C ALA A 216 16.61 9.82 10.57
N TYR A 217 17.35 8.72 10.57
CA TYR A 217 18.49 8.48 11.44
C TYR A 217 19.75 8.63 10.60
N LEU A 218 20.62 9.53 11.05
CA LEU A 218 21.89 9.90 10.44
C LEU A 218 23.00 9.46 11.40
N ASN A 219 24.23 9.29 10.91
CA ASN A 219 25.38 8.87 11.73
C ASN A 219 25.55 9.66 13.04
N MET A 220 25.13 10.93 13.08
CA MET A 220 25.34 11.84 14.20
C MET A 220 24.04 12.35 14.85
N GLY A 221 22.87 11.83 14.48
CA GLY A 221 21.62 12.30 15.04
C GLY A 221 20.37 11.73 14.38
N SER A 222 19.21 12.23 14.77
CA SER A 222 17.95 11.89 14.12
C SER A 222 17.20 13.16 13.75
N GLY A 223 16.27 13.07 12.81
CA GLY A 223 15.43 14.19 12.42
C GLY A 223 14.06 13.74 11.97
N ASN A 224 13.08 14.63 12.12
CA ASN A 224 11.78 14.45 11.48
C ASN A 224 11.87 15.02 10.08
N VAL A 225 11.40 14.25 9.10
CA VAL A 225 11.38 14.66 7.71
C VAL A 225 9.95 14.72 7.21
N THR A 226 9.62 15.82 6.53
CA THR A 226 8.38 15.97 5.76
C THR A 226 8.74 16.27 4.30
N ASN A 227 8.34 15.38 3.40
CA ASN A 227 8.46 15.55 1.96
C ASN A 227 7.07 15.81 1.37
N VAL A 228 6.92 16.82 0.52
CA VAL A 228 5.67 17.11 -0.19
C VAL A 228 5.92 16.99 -1.69
N PHE A 229 4.96 16.38 -2.36
CA PHE A 229 4.99 16.07 -3.77
C PHE A 229 3.75 16.60 -4.48
N GLU A 230 3.92 16.97 -5.74
CA GLU A 230 2.83 17.30 -6.65
C GLU A 230 2.88 16.40 -7.89
N PHE A 231 1.71 16.04 -8.42
CA PHE A 231 1.57 15.20 -9.59
C PHE A 231 1.36 16.08 -10.84
N HIS A 232 2.34 16.05 -11.74
CA HIS A 232 2.31 16.81 -12.99
C HIS A 232 2.62 15.90 -14.17
N ASN A 233 1.78 15.94 -15.21
CA ASN A 233 2.01 15.25 -16.49
C ASN A 233 2.36 13.76 -16.34
N GLY A 234 1.70 13.05 -15.44
CA GLY A 234 1.92 11.62 -15.23
C GLY A 234 3.07 11.28 -14.27
N ARG A 235 3.68 12.26 -13.60
CA ARG A 235 4.84 12.06 -12.72
C ARG A 235 4.73 12.88 -11.44
N TRP A 236 5.20 12.31 -10.33
CA TRP A 236 5.37 13.01 -9.06
C TRP A 236 6.68 13.78 -9.03
N TYR A 237 6.61 15.02 -8.56
CA TYR A 237 7.76 15.91 -8.34
C TYR A 237 7.79 16.36 -6.89
N MET A 238 9.00 16.49 -6.34
CA MET A 238 9.18 17.10 -5.03
C MET A 238 9.01 18.62 -5.11
N VAL A 239 8.23 19.17 -4.19
CA VAL A 239 8.00 20.62 -4.06
C VAL A 239 8.44 21.17 -2.71
N HIS A 240 8.51 20.30 -1.70
CA HIS A 240 8.99 20.65 -0.38
C HIS A 240 9.77 19.49 0.24
N HIS A 241 10.91 19.81 0.84
CA HIS A 241 11.65 18.93 1.74
C HIS A 241 11.94 19.70 3.01
N HIS A 242 11.63 19.11 4.17
CA HIS A 242 12.02 19.68 5.44
C HIS A 242 12.52 18.59 6.37
N CYS A 243 13.79 18.70 6.77
CA CYS A 243 14.39 17.90 7.82
C CYS A 243 14.71 18.77 9.03
N SER A 244 14.05 18.51 10.17
CA SER A 244 14.37 19.15 11.44
C SER A 244 15.25 18.22 12.29
N VAL A 245 16.40 18.67 12.78
CA VAL A 245 17.23 17.88 13.69
C VAL A 245 16.54 17.72 15.05
N MET A 246 16.41 16.48 15.50
CA MET A 246 16.15 16.13 16.88
C MET A 246 17.49 15.90 17.56
N LEU A 247 17.96 16.91 18.31
CA LEU A 247 19.05 16.70 19.25
C LEU A 247 18.56 15.73 20.32
N ILE A 248 19.18 14.56 20.40
CA ILE A 248 19.00 13.69 21.56
C ILE A 248 19.58 14.48 22.74
N HIS A 249 18.70 15.08 23.54
CA HIS A 249 19.12 15.65 24.81
C HIS A 249 19.80 14.54 25.61
N GLY A 250 21.11 14.67 25.83
CA GLY A 250 21.80 13.88 26.83
C GLY A 250 21.16 14.18 28.20
N GLY A 251 20.26 13.31 28.63
CA GLY A 251 19.78 13.09 30.00
C GLY A 251 19.42 14.32 30.86
N ALA A 252 18.13 14.59 31.00
CA ALA A 252 17.48 14.84 32.29
C ALA A 252 15.95 14.80 32.10
N GLY A 253 15.26 14.04 32.96
CA GLY A 253 13.86 13.67 32.77
C GLY A 253 12.89 14.85 32.73
N GLN A 254 11.85 14.69 31.92
CA GLN A 254 10.60 15.41 32.09
C GLN A 254 9.47 14.38 32.09
N GLN A 255 9.12 13.94 33.31
CA GLN A 255 7.80 13.38 33.56
C GLN A 255 6.78 14.47 33.19
N VAL A 256 6.02 14.25 32.12
CA VAL A 256 4.78 14.99 31.92
C VAL A 256 3.68 14.18 32.61
N VAL A 257 3.26 14.74 33.74
CA VAL A 257 2.08 14.35 34.51
C VAL A 257 0.85 14.44 33.60
N GLN A 258 0.12 13.33 33.48
CA GLN A 258 -1.25 13.35 32.96
C GLN A 258 -2.16 13.95 34.03
N GLY A 259 -2.87 15.00 33.65
CA GLY A 259 -4.06 15.53 34.33
C GLY A 259 -5.13 15.77 33.29
#